data_AF-A0A843ENJ1-F1
#
_entry.id   AF-A0A843ENJ1-F1
#
_cell.length_a   1.000
_cell.length_b   1.000
_cell.length_c   1.000
_cell.angle_alpha   90.00
_cell.angle_beta   90.00
_cell.angle_gamma   90.00
#
_symmetry.space_group_name_H-M   'P 1'
#
loop_
_entity.id
_entity.type
_entity.pdbx_description
1 polymer ?
#
loop_
_entity_poly.entity_id
_entity_poly.type
_entity_poly.pdbx_seq_one_letter_code
_entity_poly.pdbx_strand_id
1 'polypeptide(L)' 'MVENNVCPIGNTLDFFNRKWIFCILSNIFRGMKHFSEFKKANPTISNHILSETLKYMEENNLVSKTTIEDGSRVQTE' A
#
# COMPACT_ATOMS: atom_id res chain seq x y z
N MET A 1 31.77 -0.42 23.06
CA MET A 1 30.53 0.35 23.24
C MET A 1 30.22 0.99 21.90
N VAL A 2 29.27 0.44 21.14
CA VAL A 2 28.78 1.10 19.91
C VAL A 2 27.34 1.46 20.20
N GLU A 3 27.14 2.73 20.53
CA GLU A 3 25.82 3.32 20.59
C GLU A 3 25.36 3.45 19.13
N ASN A 4 24.63 2.45 18.65
CA ASN A 4 23.92 2.53 17.38
C ASN A 4 22.88 3.65 17.54
N ASN A 5 23.27 4.87 17.19
CA ASN A 5 22.38 6.00 17.06
C ASN A 5 21.51 5.72 15.82
N VAL A 6 20.53 4.83 15.98
CA VAL A 6 19.56 4.50 14.94
C VAL A 6 18.78 5.78 14.70
N CYS A 7 19.17 6.52 13.67
CA CYS A 7 18.45 7.73 13.28
C CYS A 7 17.00 7.32 13.03
N PRO A 8 16.02 7.79 13.84
CA PRO A 8 14.65 7.35 13.70
C PRO A 8 14.10 7.68 12.31
N ILE A 9 14.57 8.80 11.74
CA ILE A 9 14.25 9.22 10.37
C ILE A 9 14.82 8.24 9.35
N GLY A 10 16.07 7.78 9.53
CA GLY A 10 16.70 6.81 8.63
C GLY A 10 15.95 5.47 8.63
N ASN A 11 15.61 4.96 9.81
CA ASN A 11 14.84 3.73 9.95
C ASN A 11 13.44 3.86 9.32
N THR A 12 12.78 5.01 9.50
CA THR A 12 11.51 5.29 8.82
C THR A 12 11.67 5.35 7.31
N LEU A 13 12.72 6.01 6.81
CA LEU A 13 12.98 6.17 5.39
C LEU A 13 13.25 4.82 4.71
N ASP A 14 13.88 3.87 5.41
CA ASP A 14 14.10 2.51 4.88
C ASP A 14 12.79 1.80 4.53
N PHE A 15 11.70 2.02 5.28
CA PHE A 15 10.38 1.49 4.91
C PHE A 15 9.85 2.14 3.63
N PHE A 16 10.11 3.43 3.40
CA PHE A 16 9.64 4.15 2.21
C PHE A 16 10.55 4.03 1.00
N ASN A 17 11.79 3.55 1.16
CA ASN A 17 12.81 3.46 0.11
C ASN A 17 12.53 2.35 -0.92
N ARG A 18 11.42 1.61 -0.78
CA ARG A 18 11.00 0.60 -1.76
C ARG A 18 10.38 1.26 -2.99
N LYS A 19 10.65 0.66 -4.16
CA LYS A 19 10.09 1.13 -5.44
C LYS A 19 8.55 1.16 -5.37
N TRP A 20 7.95 2.24 -5.89
CA TRP A 20 6.49 2.48 -5.98
C TRP A 20 5.75 2.86 -4.70
N ILE A 21 6.37 2.78 -3.50
CA ILE A 21 5.68 3.15 -2.25
C ILE A 21 5.15 4.59 -2.31
N PHE A 22 5.98 5.55 -2.71
CA PHE A 22 5.55 6.95 -2.83
C PHE A 22 4.46 7.15 -3.89
N CYS A 23 4.48 6.40 -5.00
CA CYS A 23 3.44 6.47 -6.03
C CYS A 23 2.09 5.96 -5.50
N ILE A 24 2.10 4.80 -4.82
CA ILE A 24 0.90 4.20 -4.23
C ILE A 24 0.37 5.08 -3.11
N LEU A 25 1.25 5.57 -2.23
CA LEU A 25 0.90 6.46 -1.13
C LEU A 25 0.27 7.76 -1.65
N SER A 26 0.84 8.37 -2.69
CA SER A 26 0.25 9.55 -3.33
C SER A 26 -1.13 9.26 -3.92
N ASN A 27 -1.34 8.09 -4.53
CA ASN A 27 -2.66 7.68 -5.02
C ASN A 27 -3.68 7.48 -3.90
N ILE A 28 -3.26 6.94 -2.75
CA ILE A 28 -4.12 6.83 -1.55
C ILE A 28 -4.50 8.23 -1.05
N PHE A 29 -3.56 9.17 -0.98
CA PHE A 29 -3.85 10.56 -0.61
C PHE A 29 -4.81 11.26 -1.58
N ARG A 30 -4.86 10.81 -2.83
CA ARG A 30 -5.86 11.26 -3.83
C ARG A 30 -7.23 10.60 -3.68
N GLY A 31 -7.38 9.67 -2.74
CA GLY A 31 -8.63 8.98 -2.44
C GLY A 31 -8.86 7.68 -3.22
N MET A 32 -7.86 7.16 -3.94
CA MET A 32 -7.97 5.85 -4.60
C MET A 32 -8.02 4.74 -3.57
N LYS A 33 -8.96 3.80 -3.73
CA LYS A 33 -9.19 2.71 -2.76
C LYS A 33 -9.09 1.32 -3.39
N HIS A 34 -9.33 1.21 -4.69
CA HIS A 34 -9.39 -0.08 -5.36
C HIS A 34 -8.08 -0.41 -6.09
N PHE A 35 -7.72 -1.70 -6.10
CA PHE A 35 -6.54 -2.21 -6.82
C PHE A 35 -6.52 -1.79 -8.30
N SER A 36 -7.69 -1.81 -8.95
CA SER A 36 -7.86 -1.40 -10.34
C SER A 36 -7.54 0.07 -10.57
N GLU A 37 -7.81 0.96 -9.61
CA GLU A 37 -7.46 2.38 -9.69
C GLU A 37 -5.95 2.58 -9.60
N PHE A 38 -5.29 1.92 -8.65
CA PHE A 38 -3.83 1.97 -8.51
C PHE A 38 -3.12 1.47 -9.78
N LYS A 39 -3.67 0.44 -10.43
CA LYS A 39 -3.17 -0.09 -11.68
C LYS A 39 -3.40 0.86 -12.86
N LYS A 40 -4.56 1.51 -12.93
CA LYS A 40 -4.86 2.53 -13.96
C LYS A 40 -3.98 3.77 -13.80
N ALA A 41 -3.70 4.18 -12.56
CA ALA A 41 -2.84 5.32 -12.26
C ALA A 41 -1.36 5.05 -12.61
N ASN A 42 -0.93 3.79 -12.58
CA ASN A 42 0.45 3.39 -12.88
C ASN A 42 0.49 2.21 -13.88
N PRO A 43 0.26 2.41 -15.19
CA PRO A 43 0.21 1.31 -16.15
C PRO A 43 1.52 0.51 -16.25
N THR A 44 2.64 1.14 -15.91
CA THR A 44 3.99 0.54 -15.92
C THR A 44 4.25 -0.46 -14.79
N ILE A 45 3.47 -0.42 -13.70
CA ILE A 45 3.67 -1.35 -12.58
C ILE A 45 3.06 -2.71 -12.95
N SER A 46 3.77 -3.81 -12.76
CA SER A 46 3.18 -5.14 -12.92
C SER A 46 2.15 -5.43 -11.81
N ASN A 47 1.14 -6.25 -12.09
CA ASN A 47 0.14 -6.66 -11.09
C ASN A 47 0.81 -7.35 -9.90
N HIS A 48 1.84 -8.17 -10.16
CA HIS A 48 2.63 -8.83 -9.12
C HIS A 48 3.33 -7.81 -8.22
N ILE A 49 4.03 -6.83 -8.80
CA ILE A 49 4.77 -5.80 -8.06
C ILE A 49 3.81 -4.92 -7.25
N LEU A 50 2.68 -4.53 -7.83
CA LEU A 50 1.67 -3.74 -7.13
C LEU A 50 1.10 -4.50 -5.92
N SER A 51 0.76 -5.78 -6.10
CA SER A 51 0.26 -6.63 -5.04
C SER A 51 1.29 -6.84 -3.93
N GLU A 52 2.56 -7.09 -4.29
CA GLU A 52 3.66 -7.23 -3.33
C GLU A 52 3.90 -5.93 -2.55
N THR A 53 3.86 -4.78 -3.24
CA THR A 53 4.08 -3.48 -2.60
C THR A 53 2.95 -3.13 -1.64
N LEU A 54 1.69 -3.37 -2.03
CA LEU A 54 0.54 -3.17 -1.15
C LEU A 54 0.60 -4.08 0.08
N LYS A 55 0.95 -5.36 -0.10
CA LYS A 55 1.14 -6.31 1.01
C LYS A 55 2.27 -5.87 1.94
N TYR A 56 3.38 -5.38 1.40
CA TYR A 56 4.47 -4.83 2.19
C TYR A 56 4.02 -3.60 3.00
N MET A 57 3.28 -2.68 2.38
CA MET A 57 2.73 -1.52 3.09
C MET A 57 1.75 -1.93 4.19
N GLU A 58 0.98 -3.00 3.98
CA GLU A 58 0.07 -3.58 4.99
C GLU A 58 0.86 -4.20 6.16
N GLU A 59 1.87 -5.02 5.88
CA GLU A 59 2.73 -5.66 6.89
C GLU A 59 3.49 -4.65 7.75
N ASN A 60 3.84 -3.49 7.18
CA ASN A 60 4.50 -2.39 7.90
C ASN A 60 3.53 -1.37 8.50
N ASN A 61 2.22 -1.67 8.52
CA ASN A 61 1.16 -0.80 9.07
C ASN A 61 1.09 0.60 8.41
N LEU A 62 1.55 0.73 7.17
CA LEU A 62 1.45 1.97 6.38
C LEU A 62 0.06 2.13 5.75
N VAL A 63 -0.60 1.01 5.43
CA VAL A 63 -1.95 0.96 4.87
C VAL A 63 -2.75 -0.14 5.54
N SER A 64 -4.07 -0.01 5.55
CA SER A 64 -4.97 -1.07 6.02
C SER A 64 -5.85 -1.52 4.87
N LYS A 65 -5.93 -2.84 4.68
CA LYS A 65 -6.87 -3.44 3.75
C LYS A 65 -8.21 -3.65 4.44
N THR A 66 -9.25 -2.99 3.93
CA THR A 66 -10.63 -3.25 4.35
C THR A 66 -11.30 -4.10 3.28
N THR A 67 -11.65 -5.34 3.62
CA THR A 67 -12.60 -6.12 2.83
C THR A 67 -13.99 -5.66 3.23
N ILE A 68 -14.67 -4.96 2.33
CA ILE A 68 -16.08 -4.65 2.52
C ILE A 68 -16.83 -5.91 2.10
N GLU A 69 -17.30 -6.68 3.09
CA GLU A 69 -18.30 -7.72 2.85
C GLU A 69 -19.60 -7.00 2.50
N ASP A 70 -19.82 -6.79 1.20
CA ASP A 70 -21.09 -6.30 0.72
C ASP A 70 -22.14 -7.38 1.01
N GLY A 71 -22.99 -7.12 2.00
CA GLY A 71 -24.14 -7.94 2.35
C GLY A 71 -25.25 -7.96 1.29
N SER A 72 -24.94 -7.81 0.00
CA SER A 72 -25.92 -7.87 -1.09
C SER A 72 -25.68 -9.09 -1.97
N ARG A 73 -25.95 -10.27 -1.39
CA ARG A 73 -26.75 -11.29 -2.10
C ARG A 73 -28.09 -11.39 -1.39
N VAL A 74 -28.93 -10.36 -1.48
CA VAL A 74 -30.38 -10.59 -1.37
C VAL A 74 -30.82 -11.23 -2.67
N GLN A 75 -30.97 -12.55 -2.59
CA GLN A 75 -31.76 -13.33 -3.53
C GLN A 75 -33.18 -12.77 -3.60
N THR A 76 -33.71 -12.78 -4.81
CA THR A 76 -35.12 -12.68 -5.17
C THR A 76 -35.97 -13.64 -4.33
N GLU A 77 -37.03 -13.12 -3.70
CA GLU A 77 -38.32 -13.80 -3.49
C GLU A 77 -39.42 -12.74 -3.57
#